data_AF-A0A3N4SPQ9-F1
#
_entry.id   AF-A0A3N4SPQ9-F1
#
_cell.length_a   1.000
_cell.length_b   1.000
_cell.length_c   1.000
_cell.angle_alpha   90.00
_cell.angle_beta   90.00
_cell.angle_gamma   90.00
#
_symmetry.space_group_name_H-M   'P 1'
#
loop_
_entity.id
_entity.type
_entity.pdbx_description
1 polymer ?
#
loop_
_entity_poly.entity_id
_entity_poly.type
_entity_poly.pdbx_seq_one_letter_code
_entity_poly.pdbx_strand_id
1 'polypeptide(L)'
;MSADPAHQQEGRGGGVRPRAVPAGGAVAGVLALVAVVFGLVGVHQQLGQHPGARQGVWEVLFRVLQLFTLGWDEPDRAPPLPWPLQVARFLAPAVTVYAVVEAGRRLFADELRHRRVRRQRGHAIVCGSGSGARALARDLMASGQRVVIVGDEAERAAGVAGALVVAGDPRFPAALAAAGLAGATALYACDDDSTRNLAVALTATGAVTAEGLRVHAEIRDPVLCRALQARWWSGSEVRRVRLDFFNRYQAAANRLVQEEAAHLSDGKPREVLIVGQGSFAQAFATCLGRFSADPARLTITLVGASSEQTVDDLIRTSPCLVDACTLQHANATSAEAVWQAVGRGAVARVYLCASDQEQVIRQALLDTDLWRAGPEMVTVCMDDAIGYGEAFQQSGVTTAPVDGMGGRLKLWGIKAAAYRLDAVDEDFTEMMSRAVHEAYLRRRLRERAAGAEPGGTFVAWGELSEDLRNANRDQVLSYGQKLAELGCVLIPRDGRAAPFSVDGDVVERLAEAEHLRWMNDRLRAGWSYAEVRDDSALHHPDLVPWSQLLEADREKDREVIRGLGAVLADSGFDVVHIRDVESPVVIPDPGGGTGNRGG
;
A
#
# COMPACT_ATOMS: atom_id res chain seq x y z
N MET A 1 -29.38 7.04 -50.75
CA MET A 1 -30.22 8.23 -50.92
C MET A 1 -31.01 8.44 -49.63
N SER A 2 -30.86 9.62 -49.04
CA SER A 2 -31.45 10.13 -47.77
C SER A 2 -31.08 9.33 -46.50
N ALA A 3 -30.14 9.75 -45.64
CA ALA A 3 -30.02 11.00 -44.86
C ALA A 3 -31.12 11.13 -43.79
N ASP A 4 -30.73 10.86 -42.54
CA ASP A 4 -31.47 11.14 -41.31
C ASP A 4 -30.58 12.06 -40.45
N PRO A 5 -31.09 13.16 -39.87
CA PRO A 5 -30.25 14.27 -39.41
C PRO A 5 -29.75 14.06 -37.98
N ALA A 6 -28.50 14.47 -37.77
CA ALA A 6 -27.83 14.55 -36.50
C ALA A 6 -28.52 15.54 -35.55
N HIS A 7 -28.77 15.08 -34.32
CA HIS A 7 -29.08 15.93 -33.17
C HIS A 7 -27.87 16.83 -32.85
N GLN A 8 -28.00 18.13 -33.14
CA GLN A 8 -27.17 19.18 -32.57
C GLN A 8 -27.51 19.33 -31.09
N GLN A 9 -26.58 19.00 -30.20
CA GLN A 9 -26.58 19.50 -28.83
C GLN A 9 -25.75 20.79 -28.78
N GLU A 10 -26.44 21.89 -28.48
CA GLU A 10 -25.88 23.22 -28.27
C GLU A 10 -24.85 23.22 -27.14
N GLY A 11 -23.65 23.70 -27.47
CA GLY A 11 -22.60 23.99 -26.50
C GLY A 11 -23.04 25.10 -25.55
N ARG A 12 -23.33 24.72 -24.30
CA ARG A 12 -23.33 25.68 -23.20
C ARG A 12 -21.90 26.12 -22.94
N GLY A 13 -21.57 27.31 -23.46
CA GLY A 13 -20.34 28.02 -23.15
C GLY A 13 -20.16 28.14 -21.64
N GLY A 14 -19.18 27.40 -21.11
CA GLY A 14 -18.70 27.60 -19.76
C GLY A 14 -18.14 29.02 -19.64
N GLY A 15 -18.88 29.89 -18.97
CA GLY A 15 -18.41 31.22 -18.60
C GLY A 15 -17.13 31.08 -17.80
N VAL A 16 -16.00 31.41 -18.43
CA VAL A 16 -14.72 31.58 -17.77
C VAL A 16 -14.93 32.68 -16.74
N ARG A 17 -15.11 32.30 -15.46
CA ARG A 17 -15.09 33.26 -14.36
C ARG A 17 -13.77 34.01 -14.45
N PRO A 18 -13.76 35.36 -14.43
CA PRO A 18 -12.52 36.10 -14.46
C PRO A 18 -11.65 35.63 -13.29
N ARG A 19 -10.43 35.18 -13.59
CA ARG A 19 -9.43 34.81 -12.58
C ARG A 19 -9.30 35.98 -11.62
N ALA A 20 -9.74 35.80 -10.38
CA ALA A 20 -9.58 36.79 -9.34
C ALA A 20 -8.10 37.17 -9.25
N VAL A 21 -7.80 38.46 -9.41
CA VAL A 21 -6.44 38.96 -9.21
C VAL A 21 -6.07 38.65 -7.75
N PRO A 22 -4.95 37.97 -7.48
CA PRO A 22 -4.55 37.67 -6.11
C PRO A 22 -4.46 38.98 -5.31
N ALA A 23 -4.83 38.97 -4.02
CA ALA A 23 -4.95 40.18 -3.20
C ALA A 23 -3.73 41.13 -3.29
N GLY A 24 -2.52 40.58 -3.39
CA GLY A 24 -1.29 41.35 -3.59
C GLY A 24 -1.18 42.08 -4.93
N GLY A 25 -1.81 41.58 -6.00
CA GLY A 25 -1.88 42.25 -7.29
C GLY A 25 -2.84 43.44 -7.29
N ALA A 26 -3.95 43.34 -6.56
CA ALA A 26 -4.89 44.46 -6.39
C ALA A 26 -4.26 45.60 -5.57
N VAL A 27 -3.58 45.27 -4.47
CA VAL A 27 -2.85 46.26 -3.65
C VAL A 27 -1.75 46.94 -4.46
N ALA A 28 -0.95 46.19 -5.21
CA ALA A 28 0.08 46.77 -6.07
C ALA A 28 -0.50 47.67 -7.17
N GLY A 29 -1.66 47.32 -7.74
CA GLY A 29 -2.39 48.14 -8.70
C GLY A 29 -2.87 49.48 -8.09
N VAL A 30 -3.37 49.45 -6.85
CA VAL A 30 -3.76 50.67 -6.12
C VAL A 30 -2.54 51.53 -5.82
N LEU A 31 -1.44 50.94 -5.35
CA LEU A 31 -0.20 51.66 -5.09
C LEU A 31 0.40 52.27 -6.37
N ALA A 32 0.31 51.56 -7.51
CA ALA A 32 0.70 52.08 -8.81
C ALA A 32 -0.15 53.32 -9.18
N LEU A 33 -1.47 53.25 -8.99
CA LEU A 33 -2.38 54.36 -9.26
C LEU A 33 -2.07 55.55 -8.35
N VAL A 34 -1.82 55.32 -7.06
CA VAL A 34 -1.40 56.37 -6.11
C VAL A 34 -0.10 57.01 -6.57
N ALA A 35 0.90 56.23 -6.97
CA ALA A 35 2.17 56.74 -7.48
C ALA A 35 1.98 57.61 -8.74
N VAL A 36 1.11 57.20 -9.68
CA VAL A 36 0.78 57.96 -10.88
C VAL A 36 0.06 59.26 -10.53
N VAL A 37 -0.97 59.22 -9.68
CA VAL A 37 -1.74 60.41 -9.28
C VAL A 37 -0.85 61.41 -8.55
N PHE A 38 -0.04 60.95 -7.60
CA PHE A 38 0.89 61.79 -6.85
C PHE A 38 2.01 62.32 -7.73
N GLY A 39 2.46 61.52 -8.71
CA GLY A 39 3.40 61.95 -9.75
C GLY A 39 2.82 63.05 -10.64
N LEU A 40 1.59 62.89 -11.14
CA LEU A 40 0.90 63.89 -11.97
C LEU A 40 0.70 65.20 -11.22
N VAL A 41 0.20 65.13 -9.98
CA VAL A 41 0.00 66.31 -9.11
C VAL A 41 1.34 66.97 -8.77
N GLY A 42 2.34 66.17 -8.39
CA GLY A 42 3.66 66.63 -7.99
C GLY A 42 4.44 67.30 -9.13
N VAL A 43 4.44 66.70 -10.33
CA VAL A 43 5.07 67.27 -11.52
C VAL A 43 4.34 68.54 -11.97
N HIS A 44 3.00 68.57 -11.92
CA HIS A 44 2.24 69.78 -12.24
C HIS A 44 2.55 70.94 -11.27
N GLN A 45 2.61 70.65 -9.97
CA GLN A 45 3.01 71.64 -8.94
C GLN A 45 4.44 72.15 -9.17
N GLN A 46 5.37 71.25 -9.50
CA GLN A 46 6.77 71.60 -9.76
C GLN A 46 6.92 72.47 -11.02
N LEU A 47 6.24 72.14 -12.11
CA LEU A 47 6.27 72.93 -13.35
C LEU A 47 5.60 74.29 -13.17
N GLY A 48 4.58 74.40 -12.32
CA GLY A 48 3.94 75.66 -11.95
C GLY A 48 4.84 76.62 -11.16
N GLN A 49 5.90 76.12 -10.52
CA GLN A 49 6.89 76.93 -9.80
C GLN A 49 7.95 77.56 -10.74
N HIS A 50 8.00 77.17 -12.03
CA HIS A 50 8.94 77.68 -13.02
C HIS A 50 8.24 78.46 -14.15
N PRO A 51 8.35 79.80 -14.21
CA PRO A 51 7.63 80.66 -15.17
C PRO A 51 8.00 80.54 -16.66
N GLY A 52 8.68 79.47 -17.09
CA GLY A 52 9.07 79.23 -18.49
C GLY A 52 9.09 77.76 -18.88
N ALA A 53 8.57 76.87 -18.02
CA ALA A 53 8.56 75.43 -18.29
C ALA A 53 7.48 75.06 -19.31
N ARG A 54 7.79 74.13 -20.23
CA ARG A 54 6.82 73.61 -21.22
C ARG A 54 5.76 72.78 -20.49
N GLN A 55 4.56 73.34 -20.32
CA GLN A 55 3.42 72.69 -19.64
C GLN A 55 2.63 71.73 -20.56
N GLY A 56 3.32 70.97 -21.41
CA GLY A 56 2.66 69.99 -22.28
C GLY A 56 2.18 68.78 -21.47
N VAL A 57 0.96 68.32 -21.72
CA VAL A 57 0.42 67.08 -21.09
C VAL A 57 1.37 65.89 -21.29
N TRP A 58 2.01 65.80 -22.46
CA TRP A 58 2.99 64.76 -22.78
C TRP A 58 4.29 64.86 -21.98
N GLU A 59 4.74 66.05 -21.61
CA GLU A 59 5.93 66.25 -20.77
C GLU A 59 5.68 65.78 -19.33
N VAL A 60 4.49 66.10 -18.79
CA VAL A 60 4.07 65.64 -17.45
C VAL A 60 4.00 64.11 -17.42
N LEU A 61 3.38 63.51 -18.43
CA LEU A 61 3.29 62.05 -18.56
C LEU A 61 4.67 61.40 -18.69
N PHE A 62 5.57 61.97 -19.50
CA PHE A 62 6.93 61.45 -19.67
C PHE A 62 7.72 61.45 -18.34
N ARG A 63 7.65 62.54 -17.57
CA ARG A 63 8.31 62.65 -16.27
C ARG A 63 7.74 61.70 -15.22
N VAL A 64 6.43 61.46 -15.23
CA VAL A 64 5.81 60.45 -14.37
C VAL A 64 6.29 59.04 -14.74
N LEU A 65 6.46 58.74 -16.03
CA LEU A 65 7.03 57.46 -16.47
C LEU A 65 8.49 57.29 -16.04
N GLN A 66 9.30 58.35 -16.04
CA GLN A 66 10.69 58.31 -15.54
C GLN A 66 10.79 57.93 -14.05
N LEU A 67 9.77 58.24 -13.24
CA LEU A 67 9.76 57.84 -11.83
C LEU A 67 9.76 56.31 -11.68
N PHE A 68 9.19 55.56 -12.62
CA PHE A 68 9.15 54.09 -12.56
C PHE A 68 10.49 53.43 -12.92
N THR A 69 11.41 54.16 -13.56
CA THR A 69 12.70 53.64 -14.03
C THR A 69 13.90 54.19 -13.26
N LEU A 70 13.67 54.94 -12.17
CA LEU A 70 14.71 55.68 -11.42
C LEU A 70 15.48 56.70 -12.27
N GLY A 71 14.98 57.05 -13.47
CA GLY A 71 15.63 57.96 -14.42
C GLY A 71 15.29 59.43 -14.20
N TRP A 72 15.16 59.86 -12.94
CA TRP A 72 14.83 61.25 -12.63
C TRP A 72 16.08 62.13 -12.59
N ASP A 73 16.25 62.96 -13.61
CA ASP A 73 17.29 63.98 -13.65
C ASP A 73 16.80 65.25 -12.93
N GLU A 74 17.41 65.55 -11.79
CA GLU A 74 17.11 66.74 -10.99
C GLU A 74 17.95 67.93 -11.55
N PRO A 75 17.31 68.99 -12.09
CA PRO A 75 18.04 70.11 -12.66
C PRO A 75 18.81 70.90 -11.59
N ASP A 76 20.00 71.40 -11.93
CA ASP A 76 20.82 72.21 -11.04
C ASP A 76 20.03 73.44 -10.54
N ARG A 77 19.90 73.57 -9.21
CA ARG A 77 19.11 74.59 -8.49
C ARG A 77 17.58 74.44 -8.57
N ALA A 78 17.05 73.22 -8.51
CA ALA A 78 15.61 72.99 -8.38
C ALA A 78 15.04 73.48 -7.02
N PRO A 79 13.81 74.05 -6.99
CA PRO A 79 13.07 74.29 -5.75
C PRO A 79 12.79 72.95 -5.02
N PRO A 80 12.52 72.97 -3.70
CA PRO A 80 12.23 71.75 -2.95
C PRO A 80 11.06 71.00 -3.58
N LEU A 81 11.28 69.70 -3.86
CA LEU A 81 10.28 68.85 -4.50
C LEU A 81 8.97 68.86 -3.71
N PRO A 82 7.81 69.06 -4.37
CA PRO A 82 6.52 68.94 -3.73
C PRO A 82 6.36 67.59 -3.02
N TRP A 83 5.75 67.59 -1.85
CA TRP A 83 5.57 66.36 -1.06
C TRP A 83 4.85 65.23 -1.82
N PRO A 84 3.88 65.46 -2.75
CA PRO A 84 3.29 64.38 -3.53
C PRO A 84 4.33 63.71 -4.44
N LEU A 85 5.24 64.51 -5.01
CA LEU A 85 6.31 64.02 -5.86
C LEU A 85 7.34 63.20 -5.07
N GLN A 86 7.63 63.59 -3.82
CA GLN A 86 8.49 62.80 -2.92
C GLN A 86 7.90 61.41 -2.67
N VAL A 87 6.60 61.31 -2.43
CA VAL A 87 5.93 60.00 -2.25
C VAL A 87 6.02 59.18 -3.55
N ALA A 88 5.72 59.78 -4.71
CA ALA A 88 5.78 59.11 -6.00
C ALA A 88 7.21 58.64 -6.37
N ARG A 89 8.25 59.41 -6.00
CA ARG A 89 9.67 59.12 -6.25
C ARG A 89 10.13 57.80 -5.65
N PHE A 90 9.58 57.41 -4.50
CA PHE A 90 9.91 56.13 -3.87
C PHE A 90 8.87 55.04 -4.18
N LEU A 91 7.60 55.41 -4.31
CA LEU A 91 6.52 54.46 -4.54
C LEU A 91 6.56 53.87 -5.96
N ALA A 92 6.85 54.68 -6.99
CA ALA A 92 6.88 54.21 -8.38
C ALA A 92 7.99 53.15 -8.64
N PRO A 93 9.26 53.35 -8.25
CA PRO A 93 10.28 52.30 -8.36
C PRO A 93 9.94 51.05 -7.54
N ALA A 94 9.39 51.22 -6.33
CA ALA A 94 9.01 50.10 -5.47
C ALA A 94 7.93 49.22 -6.11
N VAL A 95 6.95 49.83 -6.79
CA VAL A 95 5.93 49.11 -7.56
C VAL A 95 6.55 48.40 -8.77
N THR A 96 7.47 49.04 -9.51
CA THR A 96 8.20 48.39 -10.62
C THR A 96 8.99 47.17 -10.13
N VAL A 97 9.74 47.32 -9.04
CA VAL A 97 10.53 46.22 -8.44
C VAL A 97 9.60 45.10 -7.98
N TYR A 98 8.50 45.42 -7.29
CA TYR A 98 7.51 44.41 -6.89
C TYR A 98 6.92 43.68 -8.11
N ALA A 99 6.57 44.40 -9.17
CA ALA A 99 6.01 43.80 -10.38
C ALA A 99 7.02 42.86 -11.07
N VAL A 100 8.30 43.26 -11.15
CA VAL A 100 9.38 42.42 -11.69
C VAL A 100 9.62 41.20 -10.80
N VAL A 101 9.66 41.36 -9.48
CA VAL A 101 9.84 40.26 -8.53
C VAL A 101 8.66 39.29 -8.59
N GLU A 102 7.42 39.77 -8.65
CA GLU A 102 6.23 38.93 -8.74
C GLU A 102 6.14 38.23 -10.10
N ALA A 103 6.50 38.91 -11.20
CA ALA A 103 6.61 38.29 -12.52
C ALA A 103 7.69 37.19 -12.53
N GLY A 104 8.87 37.47 -11.97
CA GLY A 104 9.94 36.49 -11.80
C GLY A 104 9.50 35.32 -10.92
N ARG A 105 8.83 35.58 -9.79
CA ARG A 105 8.32 34.54 -8.89
C ARG A 105 7.33 33.63 -9.61
N ARG A 106 6.48 34.16 -10.49
CA ARG A 106 5.54 33.35 -11.30
C ARG A 106 6.25 32.53 -12.37
N LEU A 107 7.23 33.11 -13.06
CA LEU A 107 8.00 32.41 -14.09
C LEU A 107 8.86 31.29 -13.50
N PHE A 108 9.43 31.50 -12.30
CA PHE A 108 10.31 30.52 -11.64
C PHE A 108 9.59 29.68 -10.58
N ALA A 109 8.30 29.89 -10.30
CA ALA A 109 7.57 29.15 -9.27
C ALA A 109 7.63 27.64 -9.53
N ASP A 110 7.40 27.22 -10.77
CA ASP A 110 7.43 25.82 -11.16
C ASP A 110 8.84 25.23 -11.06
N GLU A 111 9.85 25.94 -11.57
CA GLU A 111 11.25 25.51 -11.50
C GLU A 111 11.77 25.41 -10.04
N LEU A 112 11.43 26.39 -9.20
CA LEU A 112 11.76 26.36 -7.76
C LEU A 112 11.03 25.23 -7.04
N ARG A 113 9.78 24.92 -7.41
CA ARG A 113 9.04 23.77 -6.88
C ARG A 113 9.72 22.46 -7.26
N HIS A 114 10.08 22.27 -8.53
CA HIS A 114 10.79 21.08 -9.00
C HIS A 114 12.15 20.90 -8.29
N ARG A 115 12.92 21.98 -8.12
CA ARG A 115 14.18 21.94 -7.37
C ARG A 115 13.99 21.61 -5.89
N ARG A 116 12.92 22.12 -5.25
CA ARG A 116 12.59 21.82 -3.86
C ARG A 116 12.23 20.36 -3.67
N VAL A 117 11.38 19.80 -4.55
CA VAL A 117 10.99 18.38 -4.52
C VAL A 117 12.23 17.50 -4.70
N ARG A 118 13.06 17.79 -5.70
CA ARG A 118 14.26 16.99 -6.01
C ARG A 118 15.30 16.96 -4.87
N ARG A 119 15.36 18.01 -4.04
CA ARG A 119 16.27 18.10 -2.89
C ARG A 119 15.66 17.62 -1.58
N GLN A 120 14.42 17.14 -1.61
CA GLN A 120 13.76 16.60 -0.43
C GLN A 120 14.40 15.28 0.00
N ARG A 121 14.40 15.03 1.30
CA ARG A 121 14.90 13.80 1.93
C ARG A 121 13.92 13.33 2.98
N GLY A 122 13.78 12.04 3.21
CA GLY A 122 12.86 11.49 4.21
C GLY A 122 11.40 11.72 3.82
N HIS A 123 11.07 11.44 2.57
CA HIS A 123 9.71 11.52 2.02
C HIS A 123 9.34 10.22 1.32
N ALA A 124 8.02 9.99 1.19
CA ALA A 124 7.47 8.89 0.43
C ALA A 124 7.08 9.35 -0.98
N ILE A 125 7.29 8.50 -1.97
CA ILE A 125 6.82 8.70 -3.34
C ILE A 125 5.64 7.77 -3.59
N VAL A 126 4.53 8.30 -4.07
CA VAL A 126 3.36 7.50 -4.48
C VAL A 126 3.14 7.67 -5.98
N CYS A 127 3.17 6.56 -6.71
CA CYS A 127 2.98 6.50 -8.15
C CYS A 127 1.61 5.88 -8.45
N GLY A 128 0.82 6.54 -9.28
CA GLY A 128 -0.49 6.05 -9.72
C GLY A 128 -1.56 7.14 -9.77
N SER A 129 -2.55 6.95 -10.64
CA SER A 129 -3.65 7.90 -10.92
C SER A 129 -4.97 7.57 -10.20
N GLY A 130 -5.04 6.41 -9.55
CA GLY A 130 -6.27 5.88 -8.97
C GLY A 130 -6.73 6.52 -7.65
N SER A 131 -7.93 6.15 -7.21
CA SER A 131 -8.41 6.40 -5.84
C SER A 131 -7.50 5.76 -4.78
N GLY A 132 -6.87 4.63 -5.10
CA GLY A 132 -5.93 3.91 -4.23
C GLY A 132 -4.68 4.72 -3.88
N ALA A 133 -3.97 5.21 -4.89
CA ALA A 133 -2.81 6.09 -4.71
C ALA A 133 -3.16 7.34 -3.85
N ARG A 134 -4.35 7.93 -4.06
CA ARG A 134 -4.83 9.07 -3.27
C ARG A 134 -5.20 8.70 -1.84
N ALA A 135 -5.74 7.51 -1.61
CA ALA A 135 -6.01 6.98 -0.27
C ALA A 135 -4.69 6.77 0.49
N LEU A 136 -3.71 6.12 -0.12
CA LEU A 136 -2.38 5.91 0.46
C LEU A 136 -1.67 7.22 0.76
N ALA A 137 -1.69 8.18 -0.17
CA ALA A 137 -1.10 9.49 0.04
C ALA A 137 -1.71 10.23 1.24
N ARG A 138 -3.03 10.14 1.43
CA ARG A 138 -3.71 10.73 2.60
C ARG A 138 -3.31 10.05 3.90
N ASP A 139 -3.24 8.73 3.91
CA ASP A 139 -2.89 7.95 5.11
C ASP A 139 -1.43 8.20 5.52
N LEU A 140 -0.51 8.21 4.55
CA LEU A 140 0.89 8.60 4.75
C LEU A 140 1.01 10.02 5.34
N MET A 141 0.26 10.99 4.81
CA MET A 141 0.29 12.35 5.36
C MET A 141 -0.34 12.43 6.76
N ALA A 142 -1.39 11.66 7.04
CA ALA A 142 -2.00 11.58 8.36
C ALA A 142 -1.03 11.02 9.42
N SER A 143 -0.13 10.11 9.02
CA SER A 143 0.98 9.62 9.86
C SER A 143 2.17 10.60 9.98
N GLY A 144 2.06 11.81 9.41
CA GLY A 144 3.10 12.85 9.48
C GLY A 144 4.20 12.72 8.43
N GLN A 145 4.08 11.79 7.47
CA GLN A 145 5.04 11.67 6.38
C GLN A 145 4.82 12.72 5.30
N ARG A 146 5.92 13.19 4.71
CA ARG A 146 5.85 14.05 3.52
C ARG A 146 5.70 13.18 2.28
N VAL A 147 4.75 13.53 1.42
CA VAL A 147 4.39 12.72 0.25
C VAL A 147 4.59 13.50 -1.05
N VAL A 148 5.20 12.83 -2.03
CA VAL A 148 5.31 13.28 -3.42
C VAL A 148 4.52 12.31 -4.29
N ILE A 149 3.55 12.81 -5.05
CA ILE A 149 2.76 12.01 -5.99
C ILE A 149 3.35 12.19 -7.40
N VAL A 150 3.56 11.09 -8.10
CA VAL A 150 3.96 11.08 -9.52
C VAL A 150 2.80 10.58 -10.36
N GLY A 151 2.30 11.43 -11.23
CA GLY A 151 1.11 11.16 -12.03
C GLY A 151 0.96 12.15 -13.18
N ASP A 152 -0.19 12.11 -13.84
CA ASP A 152 -0.48 12.95 -14.98
C ASP A 152 -0.94 14.38 -14.58
N GLU A 153 -1.45 15.14 -15.54
CA GLU A 153 -1.99 16.48 -15.32
C GLU A 153 -3.30 16.47 -14.52
N ALA A 154 -4.12 15.44 -14.70
CA ALA A 154 -5.38 15.24 -14.00
C ALA A 154 -5.12 14.92 -12.52
N GLU A 155 -4.09 14.15 -12.17
CA GLU A 155 -3.67 13.97 -10.77
C GLU A 155 -3.26 15.28 -10.11
N ARG A 156 -2.61 16.16 -10.86
CA ARG A 156 -2.21 17.47 -10.34
C ARG A 156 -3.41 18.38 -10.11
N ALA A 157 -4.45 18.26 -10.94
CA ALA A 157 -5.70 18.98 -10.78
C ALA A 157 -6.57 18.40 -9.65
N ALA A 158 -6.61 17.07 -9.50
CA ALA A 158 -7.33 16.36 -8.45
C ALA A 158 -6.62 16.44 -7.08
N GLY A 159 -5.34 16.82 -7.09
CA GLY A 159 -4.42 17.09 -5.98
C GLY A 159 -4.91 16.82 -4.56
N VAL A 160 -4.22 15.90 -3.87
CA VAL A 160 -4.43 15.75 -2.42
C VAL A 160 -3.83 16.95 -1.70
N ALA A 161 -4.65 17.68 -0.93
CA ALA A 161 -4.19 18.85 -0.19
C ALA A 161 -2.98 18.50 0.70
N GLY A 162 -1.87 19.22 0.50
CA GLY A 162 -0.61 19.00 1.23
C GLY A 162 0.43 18.11 0.53
N ALA A 163 0.03 17.32 -0.47
CA ALA A 163 0.97 16.52 -1.27
C ALA A 163 1.62 17.35 -2.39
N LEU A 164 2.89 17.09 -2.68
CA LEU A 164 3.57 17.68 -3.84
C LEU A 164 3.34 16.78 -5.06
N VAL A 165 2.87 17.34 -6.17
CA VAL A 165 2.62 16.55 -7.40
C VAL A 165 3.70 16.85 -8.44
N VAL A 166 4.31 15.80 -8.97
CA VAL A 166 5.25 15.84 -10.08
C VAL A 166 4.60 15.22 -11.31
N ALA A 167 4.55 16.00 -12.38
CA ALA A 167 4.11 15.56 -13.70
C ALA A 167 5.14 14.60 -14.29
N GLY A 168 4.71 13.42 -14.72
CA GLY A 168 5.57 12.53 -15.49
C GLY A 168 5.17 11.07 -15.38
N ASP A 169 5.67 10.26 -16.29
CA ASP A 169 5.44 8.82 -16.26
C ASP A 169 6.51 8.14 -15.37
N PRO A 170 6.11 7.57 -14.22
CA PRO A 170 7.04 7.03 -13.23
C PRO A 170 7.83 5.80 -13.73
N ARG A 171 7.46 5.24 -14.89
CA ARG A 171 8.22 4.17 -15.56
C ARG A 171 9.56 4.64 -16.11
N PHE A 172 9.81 5.95 -16.17
CA PHE A 172 11.07 6.51 -16.64
C PHE A 172 11.90 7.09 -15.49
N PRO A 173 13.22 6.82 -15.43
CA PRO A 173 14.09 7.31 -14.35
C PRO A 173 14.05 8.83 -14.16
N ALA A 174 13.84 9.60 -15.23
CA ALA A 174 13.78 11.05 -15.18
C ALA A 174 12.62 11.57 -14.31
N ALA A 175 11.44 10.92 -14.37
CA ALA A 175 10.29 11.30 -13.58
C ALA A 175 10.51 11.02 -12.09
N LEU A 176 11.08 9.85 -11.76
CA LEU A 176 11.42 9.51 -10.37
C LEU A 176 12.53 10.41 -9.81
N ALA A 177 13.52 10.76 -10.63
CA ALA A 177 14.56 11.71 -10.26
C ALA A 177 13.99 13.11 -9.98
N ALA A 178 13.02 13.56 -10.79
CA ALA A 178 12.29 14.82 -10.55
C ALA A 178 11.44 14.76 -9.26
N ALA A 179 10.94 13.58 -8.90
CA ALA A 179 10.25 13.32 -7.63
C ALA A 179 11.19 13.18 -6.41
N GLY A 180 12.51 13.30 -6.62
CA GLY A 180 13.49 13.22 -5.54
C GLY A 180 13.75 11.81 -5.03
N LEU A 181 13.69 10.79 -5.90
CA LEU A 181 13.93 9.37 -5.54
C LEU A 181 15.18 9.15 -4.68
N ALA A 182 16.27 9.88 -4.96
CA ALA A 182 17.53 9.78 -4.22
C ALA A 182 17.44 10.12 -2.72
N GLY A 183 16.41 10.86 -2.31
CA GLY A 183 16.14 11.19 -0.89
C GLY A 183 14.92 10.48 -0.31
N ALA A 184 14.24 9.64 -1.10
CA ALA A 184 13.01 8.98 -0.66
C ALA A 184 13.32 7.82 0.30
N THR A 185 12.44 7.60 1.28
CA THR A 185 12.51 6.44 2.20
C THR A 185 11.62 5.30 1.73
N ALA A 186 10.58 5.62 0.97
CA ALA A 186 9.67 4.63 0.39
C ALA A 186 9.14 5.10 -0.97
N LEU A 187 8.90 4.15 -1.87
CA LEU A 187 8.17 4.34 -3.13
C LEU A 187 7.04 3.31 -3.20
N TYR A 188 5.84 3.77 -3.52
CA TYR A 188 4.64 2.94 -3.66
C TYR A 188 4.11 3.05 -5.09
N ALA A 189 4.04 1.94 -5.81
CA ALA A 189 3.45 1.85 -7.14
C ALA A 189 2.06 1.20 -7.03
N CYS A 190 1.03 2.05 -7.13
CA CYS A 190 -0.38 1.74 -6.87
C CYS A 190 -1.28 2.24 -8.01
N ASP A 191 -0.81 2.10 -9.25
CA ASP A 191 -1.62 2.27 -10.45
C ASP A 191 -2.59 1.08 -10.56
N ASP A 192 -3.71 1.28 -11.25
CA ASP A 192 -4.62 0.16 -11.50
C ASP A 192 -3.93 -0.88 -12.40
N ASP A 193 -2.93 -0.56 -13.22
CA ASP A 193 -2.20 -1.56 -14.02
C ASP A 193 -0.98 -2.17 -13.29
N SER A 194 -1.06 -3.45 -12.94
CA SER A 194 0.04 -4.24 -12.36
C SER A 194 1.34 -4.20 -13.17
N THR A 195 1.25 -4.13 -14.51
CA THR A 195 2.44 -4.07 -15.40
C THR A 195 3.15 -2.74 -15.25
N ARG A 196 2.38 -1.64 -15.13
CA ARG A 196 2.93 -0.31 -14.83
C ARG A 196 3.58 -0.31 -13.45
N ASN A 197 2.95 -0.92 -12.45
CA ASN A 197 3.50 -0.98 -11.09
C ASN A 197 4.84 -1.74 -11.04
N LEU A 198 4.92 -2.90 -11.71
CA LEU A 198 6.16 -3.66 -11.82
C LEU A 198 7.25 -2.86 -12.54
N ALA A 199 6.92 -2.19 -13.65
CA ALA A 199 7.88 -1.38 -14.38
C ALA A 199 8.44 -0.24 -13.52
N VAL A 200 7.58 0.49 -12.79
CA VAL A 200 7.98 1.55 -11.86
C VAL A 200 8.92 1.00 -10.78
N ALA A 201 8.58 -0.15 -10.22
CA ALA A 201 9.39 -0.78 -9.18
C ALA A 201 10.79 -1.14 -9.66
N LEU A 202 10.89 -1.75 -10.85
CA LEU A 202 12.18 -2.09 -11.47
C LEU A 202 12.99 -0.85 -11.89
N THR A 203 12.32 0.21 -12.35
CA THR A 203 12.97 1.49 -12.63
C THR A 203 13.55 2.11 -11.35
N ALA A 204 12.80 2.06 -10.24
CA ALA A 204 13.25 2.60 -8.96
C ALA A 204 14.45 1.81 -8.40
N THR A 205 14.40 0.47 -8.44
CA THR A 205 15.50 -0.38 -7.98
C THR A 205 16.77 -0.20 -8.81
N GLY A 206 16.65 -0.03 -10.12
CA GLY A 206 17.79 0.21 -11.02
C GLY A 206 18.38 1.62 -10.95
N ALA A 207 17.59 2.63 -10.53
CA ALA A 207 18.02 4.03 -10.49
C ALA A 207 18.71 4.44 -9.19
N VAL A 208 18.56 3.66 -8.11
CA VAL A 208 19.02 4.04 -6.77
C VAL A 208 20.33 3.38 -6.42
N THR A 209 21.29 4.20 -5.99
CA THR A 209 22.60 3.74 -5.52
C THR A 209 22.70 3.64 -4.00
N ALA A 210 21.82 4.33 -3.27
CA ALA A 210 21.80 4.37 -1.80
C ALA A 210 21.02 3.20 -1.20
N GLU A 211 21.48 2.70 -0.06
CA GLU A 211 20.80 1.65 0.68
C GLU A 211 19.59 2.20 1.45
N GLY A 212 18.57 1.37 1.63
CA GLY A 212 17.44 1.65 2.52
C GLY A 212 16.19 2.20 1.87
N LEU A 213 16.13 2.33 0.54
CA LEU A 213 14.85 2.58 -0.14
C LEU A 213 13.95 1.34 -0.05
N ARG A 214 12.73 1.53 0.44
CA ARG A 214 11.65 0.53 0.35
C ARG A 214 10.80 0.79 -0.89
N VAL A 215 10.54 -0.24 -1.68
CA VAL A 215 9.72 -0.15 -2.88
C VAL A 215 8.59 -1.15 -2.74
N HIS A 216 7.34 -0.69 -2.85
CA HIS A 216 6.15 -1.51 -2.76
C HIS A 216 5.40 -1.42 -4.09
N ALA A 217 5.10 -2.56 -4.71
CA ALA A 217 4.41 -2.61 -5.98
C ALA A 217 3.13 -3.44 -5.88
N GLU A 218 2.00 -2.85 -6.25
CA GLU A 218 0.74 -3.57 -6.29
C GLU A 218 0.68 -4.52 -7.49
N ILE A 219 0.37 -5.78 -7.21
CA ILE A 219 0.06 -6.80 -8.22
C ILE A 219 -1.34 -7.35 -7.94
N ARG A 220 -2.30 -7.03 -8.83
CA ARG A 220 -3.72 -7.37 -8.65
C ARG A 220 -4.01 -8.87 -8.71
N ASP A 221 -3.28 -9.60 -9.55
CA ASP A 221 -3.39 -11.05 -9.62
C ASP A 221 -2.69 -11.67 -8.40
N PRO A 222 -3.41 -12.37 -7.51
CA PRO A 222 -2.84 -12.91 -6.29
C PRO A 222 -1.80 -14.01 -6.55
N VAL A 223 -1.98 -14.82 -7.59
CA VAL A 223 -1.05 -15.90 -7.95
C VAL A 223 0.24 -15.30 -8.50
N LEU A 224 0.14 -14.31 -9.41
CA LEU A 224 1.31 -13.59 -9.91
C LEU A 224 2.04 -12.82 -8.80
N CYS A 225 1.30 -12.19 -7.88
CA CYS A 225 1.87 -11.50 -6.73
C CYS A 225 2.74 -12.45 -5.90
N ARG A 226 2.19 -13.62 -5.53
CA ARG A 226 2.91 -14.67 -4.81
C ARG A 226 4.12 -15.19 -5.60
N ALA A 227 4.00 -15.33 -6.92
CA ALA A 227 5.10 -15.78 -7.76
C ALA A 227 6.26 -14.78 -7.75
N LEU A 228 5.97 -13.49 -7.86
CA LEU A 228 6.96 -12.43 -7.81
C LEU A 228 7.61 -12.31 -6.43
N GLN A 229 6.83 -12.44 -5.35
CA GLN A 229 7.35 -12.52 -3.98
C GLN A 229 8.32 -13.69 -3.84
N ALA A 230 7.91 -14.91 -4.20
CA ALA A 230 8.74 -16.11 -4.13
C ALA A 230 10.06 -15.98 -4.91
N ARG A 231 10.01 -15.42 -6.12
CA ARG A 231 11.19 -15.19 -6.97
C ARG A 231 12.11 -14.11 -6.42
N TRP A 232 11.54 -13.05 -5.86
CA TRP A 232 12.32 -12.00 -5.22
C TRP A 232 13.09 -12.55 -4.01
N TRP A 233 12.42 -13.39 -3.22
CA TRP A 233 12.93 -14.01 -2.00
C TRP A 233 13.93 -15.14 -2.20
N SER A 234 13.79 -15.90 -3.29
CA SER A 234 14.72 -17.00 -3.61
C SER A 234 16.06 -16.50 -4.19
N GLY A 235 16.26 -15.19 -4.35
CA GLY A 235 17.50 -14.61 -4.88
C GLY A 235 18.63 -14.59 -3.83
N SER A 236 19.84 -14.98 -4.23
CA SER A 236 21.03 -15.05 -3.36
C SER A 236 21.80 -13.73 -3.22
N GLU A 237 21.41 -12.67 -3.93
CA GLU A 237 22.15 -11.40 -3.95
C GLU A 237 21.74 -10.49 -2.78
N VAL A 238 22.73 -9.90 -2.10
CA VAL A 238 22.52 -8.83 -1.13
C VAL A 238 22.02 -7.59 -1.90
N ARG A 239 20.74 -7.29 -1.78
CA ARG A 239 20.10 -6.20 -2.52
C ARG A 239 20.04 -4.91 -1.69
N ARG A 240 20.49 -3.80 -2.29
CA ARG A 240 20.52 -2.46 -1.67
C ARG A 240 19.12 -1.86 -1.47
N VAL A 241 18.14 -2.33 -2.25
CA VAL A 241 16.75 -1.86 -2.25
C VAL A 241 15.86 -3.00 -1.79
N ARG A 242 14.97 -2.69 -0.83
CA ARG A 242 13.96 -3.62 -0.35
C ARG A 242 12.73 -3.49 -1.24
N LEU A 243 12.57 -4.38 -2.23
CA LEU A 243 11.38 -4.46 -3.05
C LEU A 243 10.42 -5.49 -2.46
N ASP A 244 9.17 -5.11 -2.34
CA ASP A 244 8.09 -6.03 -2.04
C ASP A 244 6.90 -5.83 -2.98
N PHE A 245 6.17 -6.92 -3.18
CA PHE A 245 4.93 -6.93 -3.94
C PHE A 245 3.78 -7.16 -2.98
N PHE A 246 2.70 -6.40 -3.14
CA PHE A 246 1.50 -6.61 -2.34
C PHE A 246 0.29 -6.80 -3.23
N ASN A 247 -0.70 -7.54 -2.74
CA ASN A 247 -1.98 -7.72 -3.39
C ASN A 247 -3.05 -6.97 -2.61
N ARG A 248 -3.77 -6.06 -3.28
CA ARG A 248 -4.81 -5.25 -2.61
C ARG A 248 -5.92 -6.08 -1.98
N TYR A 249 -6.30 -7.22 -2.59
CA TYR A 249 -7.38 -8.06 -2.07
C TYR A 249 -6.95 -8.80 -0.81
N GLN A 250 -5.70 -9.26 -0.78
CA GLN A 250 -5.09 -9.83 0.43
C GLN A 250 -4.98 -8.80 1.55
N ALA A 251 -4.48 -7.59 1.25
CA ALA A 251 -4.34 -6.51 2.23
C ALA A 251 -5.71 -6.08 2.81
N ALA A 252 -6.71 -5.91 1.94
CA ALA A 252 -8.08 -5.63 2.34
C ALA A 252 -8.69 -6.77 3.19
N ALA A 253 -8.52 -8.02 2.77
CA ALA A 253 -9.03 -9.18 3.49
C ALA A 253 -8.47 -9.28 4.91
N ASN A 254 -7.14 -9.11 5.08
CA ASN A 254 -6.51 -9.08 6.40
C ASN A 254 -7.15 -8.02 7.30
N ARG A 255 -7.38 -6.82 6.76
CA ARG A 255 -7.99 -5.72 7.53
C ARG A 255 -9.44 -6.01 7.91
N LEU A 256 -10.23 -6.55 6.99
CA LEU A 256 -11.62 -6.91 7.26
C LEU A 256 -11.70 -7.97 8.36
N VAL A 257 -10.83 -8.99 8.32
CA VAL A 257 -10.77 -10.01 9.37
C VAL A 257 -10.41 -9.41 10.74
N GLN A 258 -9.51 -8.42 10.81
CA GLN A 258 -9.21 -7.73 12.06
C GLN A 258 -10.41 -6.93 12.61
N GLU A 259 -11.23 -6.32 11.75
CA GLU A 259 -12.48 -5.68 12.19
C GLU A 259 -13.48 -6.73 12.69
N GLU A 260 -13.53 -7.89 12.04
CA GLU A 260 -14.43 -8.98 12.37
C GLU A 260 -14.01 -9.77 13.61
N ALA A 261 -12.72 -9.84 13.91
CA ALA A 261 -12.16 -10.49 15.09
C ALA A 261 -12.86 -10.08 16.39
N ALA A 262 -13.16 -8.79 16.52
CA ALA A 262 -13.88 -8.24 17.67
C ALA A 262 -15.31 -8.81 17.81
N HIS A 263 -15.95 -9.15 16.69
CA HIS A 263 -17.28 -9.73 16.65
C HIS A 263 -17.26 -11.26 16.80
N LEU A 264 -16.21 -11.94 16.35
CA LEU A 264 -16.08 -13.40 16.43
C LEU A 264 -15.75 -13.93 17.83
N SER A 265 -15.38 -13.04 18.77
CA SER A 265 -14.86 -13.40 20.09
C SER A 265 -15.95 -13.64 21.16
N ASP A 266 -17.24 -13.54 20.83
CA ASP A 266 -18.35 -13.64 21.81
C ASP A 266 -18.77 -15.07 22.20
N GLY A 267 -18.09 -16.07 21.63
CA GLY A 267 -18.26 -17.48 22.00
C GLY A 267 -19.50 -18.17 21.44
N LYS A 268 -20.30 -17.52 20.60
CA LYS A 268 -21.45 -18.13 19.91
C LYS A 268 -21.00 -18.86 18.63
N PRO A 269 -21.69 -19.94 18.21
CA PRO A 269 -21.45 -20.53 16.89
C PRO A 269 -21.83 -19.52 15.80
N ARG A 270 -20.86 -19.18 14.95
CA ARG A 270 -21.03 -18.19 13.88
C ARG A 270 -20.84 -18.85 12.53
N GLU A 271 -21.69 -18.45 11.60
CA GLU A 271 -21.57 -18.85 10.20
C GLU A 271 -21.39 -17.61 9.32
N VAL A 272 -20.24 -17.54 8.65
CA VAL A 272 -19.88 -16.45 7.76
C VAL A 272 -20.13 -16.87 6.32
N LEU A 273 -21.12 -16.24 5.71
CA LEU A 273 -21.56 -16.51 4.34
C LEU A 273 -20.87 -15.53 3.41
N ILE A 274 -20.00 -16.02 2.53
CA ILE A 274 -19.30 -15.21 1.54
C ILE A 274 -19.92 -15.47 0.17
N VAL A 275 -20.60 -14.45 -0.37
CA VAL A 275 -21.32 -14.51 -1.63
C VAL A 275 -20.48 -13.86 -2.73
N GLY A 276 -20.14 -14.62 -3.76
CA GLY A 276 -19.36 -14.15 -4.92
C GLY A 276 -18.08 -14.94 -5.16
N GLN A 277 -17.49 -14.77 -6.34
CA GLN A 277 -16.38 -15.61 -6.84
C GLN A 277 -15.08 -14.84 -7.16
N GLY A 278 -14.95 -13.60 -6.69
CA GLY A 278 -13.78 -12.77 -6.96
C GLY A 278 -12.57 -13.10 -6.08
N SER A 279 -11.39 -12.60 -6.46
CA SER A 279 -10.15 -12.74 -5.69
C SER A 279 -10.27 -12.20 -4.25
N PHE A 280 -11.09 -11.17 -4.03
CA PHE A 280 -11.38 -10.69 -2.68
C PHE A 280 -12.14 -11.71 -1.81
N ALA A 281 -13.15 -12.39 -2.36
CA ALA A 281 -13.91 -13.40 -1.63
C ALA A 281 -13.00 -14.56 -1.18
N GLN A 282 -12.13 -15.02 -2.08
CA GLN A 282 -11.15 -16.08 -1.80
C GLN A 282 -10.09 -15.63 -0.77
N ALA A 283 -9.54 -14.42 -0.92
CA ALA A 283 -8.60 -13.85 0.04
C ALA A 283 -9.25 -13.72 1.42
N PHE A 284 -10.49 -13.21 1.49
CA PHE A 284 -11.23 -13.06 2.74
C PHE A 284 -11.50 -14.40 3.42
N ALA A 285 -11.97 -15.41 2.68
CA ALA A 285 -12.16 -16.76 3.21
C ALA A 285 -10.86 -17.35 3.78
N THR A 286 -9.75 -17.17 3.05
CA THR A 286 -8.42 -17.65 3.48
C THR A 286 -7.96 -16.96 4.76
N CYS A 287 -8.05 -15.63 4.83
CA CYS A 287 -7.63 -14.86 6.00
C CYS A 287 -8.49 -15.19 7.23
N LEU A 288 -9.80 -15.29 7.02
CA LEU A 288 -10.76 -15.55 8.07
C LEU A 288 -10.58 -16.96 8.66
N GLY A 289 -10.34 -17.96 7.82
CA GLY A 289 -10.06 -19.32 8.27
C GLY A 289 -8.76 -19.41 9.06
N ARG A 290 -7.70 -18.71 8.63
CA ARG A 290 -6.41 -18.65 9.37
C ARG A 290 -6.51 -17.94 10.72
N PHE A 291 -7.43 -17.00 10.86
CA PHE A 291 -7.64 -16.27 12.11
C PHE A 291 -8.29 -17.14 13.21
N SER A 292 -9.07 -18.15 12.83
CA SER A 292 -9.78 -18.99 13.80
C SER A 292 -8.85 -19.95 14.53
N ALA A 293 -8.87 -19.90 15.86
CA ALA A 293 -8.17 -20.85 16.72
C ALA A 293 -9.01 -22.09 17.08
N ASP A 294 -10.34 -22.05 16.87
CA ASP A 294 -11.28 -23.14 17.20
C ASP A 294 -12.17 -23.49 15.98
N PRO A 295 -11.88 -24.59 15.27
CA PRO A 295 -12.62 -25.01 14.07
C PRO A 295 -14.11 -25.27 14.32
N ALA A 296 -14.49 -25.59 15.56
CA ALA A 296 -15.86 -25.89 15.92
C ALA A 296 -16.75 -24.65 16.05
N ARG A 297 -16.15 -23.44 16.07
CA ARG A 297 -16.88 -22.18 16.32
C ARG A 297 -17.06 -21.31 15.09
N LEU A 298 -16.29 -21.56 14.03
CA LEU A 298 -16.35 -20.80 12.80
C LEU A 298 -16.63 -21.70 11.60
N THR A 299 -17.84 -21.55 11.05
CA THR A 299 -18.21 -22.10 9.74
C THR A 299 -18.09 -20.99 8.69
N ILE A 300 -17.32 -21.24 7.64
CA ILE A 300 -17.21 -20.36 6.48
C ILE A 300 -17.92 -21.05 5.32
N THR A 301 -18.97 -20.42 4.81
CA THR A 301 -19.78 -20.98 3.72
C THR A 301 -19.63 -20.09 2.48
N LEU A 302 -18.98 -20.62 1.44
CA LEU A 302 -18.93 -19.97 0.13
C LEU A 302 -20.24 -20.20 -0.61
N VAL A 303 -20.90 -19.14 -1.06
CA VAL A 303 -22.22 -19.20 -1.69
C VAL A 303 -22.11 -18.84 -3.17
N GLY A 304 -22.64 -19.72 -4.02
CA GLY A 304 -22.76 -19.50 -5.46
C GLY A 304 -22.50 -20.76 -6.30
N ALA A 305 -22.70 -20.63 -7.62
CA ALA A 305 -22.67 -21.76 -8.55
C ALA A 305 -21.33 -22.53 -8.60
N SER A 306 -20.20 -21.85 -8.40
CA SER A 306 -18.85 -22.45 -8.42
C SER A 306 -18.21 -22.50 -7.03
N SER A 307 -19.03 -22.45 -5.98
CA SER A 307 -18.57 -22.47 -4.59
C SER A 307 -17.82 -23.76 -4.26
N GLU A 308 -18.28 -24.91 -4.76
CA GLU A 308 -17.63 -26.22 -4.56
C GLU A 308 -16.18 -26.22 -5.08
N GLN A 309 -16.00 -25.87 -6.36
CA GLN A 309 -14.66 -25.76 -6.95
C GLN A 309 -13.77 -24.75 -6.21
N THR A 310 -14.35 -23.64 -5.75
CA THR A 310 -13.60 -22.62 -5.01
C THR A 310 -13.14 -23.14 -3.65
N VAL A 311 -13.97 -23.91 -2.94
CA VAL A 311 -13.60 -24.56 -1.68
C VAL A 311 -12.45 -25.56 -1.90
N ASP A 312 -12.55 -26.40 -2.92
CA ASP A 312 -11.50 -27.37 -3.27
C ASP A 312 -10.17 -26.67 -3.60
N ASP A 313 -10.23 -25.56 -4.35
CA ASP A 313 -9.07 -24.74 -4.67
C ASP A 313 -8.44 -24.09 -3.44
N LEU A 314 -9.26 -23.59 -2.51
CA LEU A 314 -8.78 -23.00 -1.25
C LEU A 314 -8.11 -24.03 -0.35
N ILE A 315 -8.71 -25.22 -0.18
CA ILE A 315 -8.13 -26.30 0.63
C ILE A 315 -6.79 -26.75 0.04
N ARG A 316 -6.74 -26.88 -1.29
CA ARG A 316 -5.53 -27.31 -2.00
C ARG A 316 -4.38 -26.30 -1.88
N THR A 317 -4.69 -25.02 -1.97
CA THR A 317 -3.71 -23.92 -1.91
C THR A 317 -3.39 -23.43 -0.49
N SER A 318 -4.25 -23.71 0.48
CA SER A 318 -4.07 -23.39 1.91
C SER A 318 -4.51 -24.56 2.81
N PRO A 319 -3.69 -25.62 2.94
CA PRO A 319 -4.04 -26.82 3.71
C PRO A 319 -4.37 -26.54 5.18
N CYS A 320 -3.76 -25.52 5.78
CA CYS A 320 -4.03 -25.07 7.15
C CYS A 320 -5.52 -24.78 7.45
N LEU A 321 -6.33 -24.48 6.42
CA LEU A 321 -7.76 -24.18 6.60
C LEU A 321 -8.55 -25.37 7.14
N VAL A 322 -8.15 -26.60 6.80
CA VAL A 322 -8.82 -27.84 7.27
C VAL A 322 -8.73 -27.97 8.78
N ASP A 323 -7.60 -27.57 9.35
CA ASP A 323 -7.34 -27.64 10.79
C ASP A 323 -7.85 -26.41 11.55
N ALA A 324 -8.21 -25.31 10.86
CA ALA A 324 -8.48 -24.01 11.48
C ALA A 324 -9.97 -23.62 11.48
N CYS A 325 -10.76 -24.11 10.51
CA CYS A 325 -12.17 -23.74 10.37
C CYS A 325 -12.99 -24.84 9.67
N THR A 326 -14.31 -24.78 9.80
CA THR A 326 -15.23 -25.60 8.99
C THR A 326 -15.53 -24.87 7.69
N LEU A 327 -14.90 -25.26 6.58
CA LEU A 327 -15.14 -24.67 5.26
C LEU A 327 -16.21 -25.47 4.49
N GLN A 328 -17.23 -24.77 3.99
CA GLN A 328 -18.37 -25.36 3.29
C GLN A 328 -18.70 -24.58 2.01
N HIS A 329 -19.46 -25.23 1.13
CA HIS A 329 -20.01 -24.61 -0.07
C HIS A 329 -21.54 -24.71 -0.06
N ALA A 330 -22.20 -23.72 -0.66
CA ALA A 330 -23.63 -23.71 -0.87
C ALA A 330 -23.94 -23.26 -2.30
N ASN A 331 -24.37 -24.21 -3.13
CA ASN A 331 -24.94 -23.89 -4.44
C ASN A 331 -26.41 -23.46 -4.27
N ALA A 332 -26.59 -22.28 -3.69
CA ALA A 332 -27.89 -21.72 -3.33
C ALA A 332 -27.87 -20.18 -3.49
N THR A 333 -29.04 -19.55 -3.38
CA THR A 333 -29.14 -18.09 -3.25
C THR A 333 -28.62 -17.62 -1.88
N SER A 334 -28.27 -16.33 -1.77
CA SER A 334 -27.88 -15.73 -0.49
C SER A 334 -28.97 -15.89 0.58
N ALA A 335 -30.24 -15.75 0.21
CA ALA A 335 -31.37 -15.91 1.12
C ALA A 335 -31.49 -17.34 1.66
N GLU A 336 -31.43 -18.35 0.78
CA GLU A 336 -31.51 -19.77 1.17
C GLU A 336 -30.35 -20.16 2.09
N ALA A 337 -29.13 -19.68 1.79
CA ALA A 337 -27.96 -19.95 2.59
C ALA A 337 -28.09 -19.35 4.02
N VAL A 338 -28.63 -18.12 4.14
CA VAL A 338 -28.93 -17.52 5.44
C VAL A 338 -30.00 -18.32 6.18
N TRP A 339 -31.08 -18.72 5.51
CA TRP A 339 -32.14 -19.53 6.12
C TRP A 339 -31.60 -20.85 6.70
N GLN A 340 -30.71 -21.52 5.97
CA GLN A 340 -30.08 -22.75 6.44
C GLN A 340 -29.17 -22.50 7.65
N ALA A 341 -28.37 -21.43 7.63
CA ALA A 341 -27.48 -21.07 8.72
C ALA A 341 -28.27 -20.73 10.01
N VAL A 342 -29.29 -19.87 9.89
CA VAL A 342 -30.17 -19.50 11.00
C VAL A 342 -30.96 -20.70 11.51
N GLY A 343 -31.42 -21.58 10.61
CA GLY A 343 -32.10 -22.83 10.96
C GLY A 343 -31.24 -23.80 11.79
N ARG A 344 -29.91 -23.76 11.63
CA ARG A 344 -28.94 -24.47 12.48
C ARG A 344 -28.65 -23.78 13.82
N GLY A 345 -29.25 -22.61 14.08
CA GLY A 345 -29.01 -21.80 15.27
C GLY A 345 -27.72 -20.97 15.21
N ALA A 346 -27.09 -20.84 14.04
CA ALA A 346 -25.89 -20.05 13.86
C ALA A 346 -26.23 -18.56 13.70
N VAL A 347 -25.33 -17.68 14.18
CA VAL A 347 -25.40 -16.26 13.88
C VAL A 347 -24.84 -16.03 12.47
N ALA A 348 -25.73 -15.79 11.51
CA ALA A 348 -25.39 -15.64 10.10
C ALA A 348 -24.92 -14.21 9.78
N ARG A 349 -23.66 -14.06 9.37
CA ARG A 349 -23.10 -12.82 8.81
C ARG A 349 -22.85 -12.98 7.32
N VAL A 350 -23.33 -12.03 6.52
CA VAL A 350 -23.30 -12.11 5.05
C VAL A 350 -22.33 -11.10 4.48
N TYR A 351 -21.43 -11.55 3.62
CA TYR A 351 -20.48 -10.75 2.86
C TYR A 351 -20.83 -10.85 1.39
N LEU A 352 -21.27 -9.74 0.80
CA LEU A 352 -21.55 -9.67 -0.63
C LEU A 352 -20.31 -9.12 -1.35
N CYS A 353 -19.64 -9.98 -2.10
CA CYS A 353 -18.35 -9.76 -2.74
C CYS A 353 -18.43 -10.00 -4.25
N ALA A 354 -19.11 -9.14 -5.00
CA ALA A 354 -19.10 -9.21 -6.47
C ALA A 354 -18.35 -8.05 -7.10
N SER A 355 -17.86 -8.29 -8.31
CA SER A 355 -17.04 -7.33 -9.05
C SER A 355 -17.84 -6.12 -9.54
N ASP A 356 -19.14 -6.29 -9.77
CA ASP A 356 -20.06 -5.23 -10.19
C ASP A 356 -20.67 -4.54 -8.96
N GLN A 357 -20.23 -3.31 -8.69
CA GLN A 357 -20.65 -2.55 -7.52
C GLN A 357 -22.15 -2.25 -7.51
N GLU A 358 -22.76 -1.97 -8.67
CA GLU A 358 -24.19 -1.66 -8.74
C GLU A 358 -25.02 -2.92 -8.50
N GLN A 359 -24.60 -4.05 -9.06
CA GLN A 359 -25.28 -5.32 -8.86
C GLN A 359 -25.27 -5.75 -7.39
N VAL A 360 -24.15 -5.59 -6.68
CA VAL A 360 -24.04 -5.99 -5.27
C VAL A 360 -24.90 -5.12 -4.37
N ILE A 361 -24.86 -3.80 -4.55
CA ILE A 361 -25.69 -2.89 -3.77
C ILE A 361 -27.17 -3.15 -4.08
N ARG A 362 -27.52 -3.35 -5.35
CA ARG A 362 -28.89 -3.71 -5.75
C ARG A 362 -29.36 -4.99 -5.06
N GLN A 363 -28.52 -6.02 -4.99
CA GLN A 363 -28.84 -7.25 -4.26
C GLN A 363 -29.09 -6.97 -2.78
N ALA A 364 -28.20 -6.22 -2.12
CA ALA A 364 -28.35 -5.87 -0.70
C ALA A 364 -29.62 -5.07 -0.40
N LEU A 365 -30.03 -4.17 -1.31
CA LEU A 365 -31.17 -3.27 -1.09
C LEU A 365 -32.52 -3.88 -1.51
N LEU A 366 -32.55 -4.78 -2.49
CA LEU A 366 -33.79 -5.27 -3.09
C LEU A 366 -34.14 -6.73 -2.75
N ASP A 367 -33.18 -7.51 -2.25
CA ASP A 367 -33.42 -8.91 -1.89
C ASP A 367 -34.22 -9.01 -0.58
N THR A 368 -35.54 -9.03 -0.70
CA THR A 368 -36.45 -9.11 0.44
C THR A 368 -36.32 -10.45 1.17
N ASP A 369 -36.00 -11.53 0.46
CA ASP A 369 -35.88 -12.86 1.04
C ASP A 369 -34.62 -12.98 1.89
N LEU A 370 -33.52 -12.33 1.49
CA LEU A 370 -32.31 -12.19 2.31
C LEU A 370 -32.63 -11.57 3.67
N TRP A 371 -33.38 -10.46 3.69
CA TRP A 371 -33.70 -9.78 4.94
C TRP A 371 -34.73 -10.53 5.79
N ARG A 372 -35.68 -11.24 5.15
CA ARG A 372 -36.61 -12.14 5.84
C ARG A 372 -35.92 -13.34 6.48
N ALA A 373 -34.83 -13.82 5.89
CA ALA A 373 -34.01 -14.89 6.45
C ALA A 373 -33.33 -14.49 7.78
N GLY A 374 -33.27 -13.19 8.09
CA GLY A 374 -32.83 -12.68 9.39
C GLY A 374 -31.32 -12.70 9.64
N PRO A 375 -30.47 -12.20 8.72
CA PRO A 375 -29.04 -12.08 8.98
C PRO A 375 -28.76 -11.11 10.13
N GLU A 376 -27.67 -11.36 10.88
CA GLU A 376 -27.19 -10.43 11.90
C GLU A 376 -26.68 -9.13 11.24
N MET A 377 -25.92 -9.29 10.15
CA MET A 377 -25.30 -8.20 9.41
C MET A 377 -25.09 -8.60 7.95
N VAL A 378 -25.29 -7.64 7.05
CA VAL A 378 -24.96 -7.74 5.63
C VAL A 378 -23.88 -6.70 5.32
N THR A 379 -22.68 -7.15 4.94
CA THR A 379 -21.56 -6.30 4.54
C THR A 379 -21.40 -6.36 3.02
N VAL A 380 -21.60 -5.24 2.34
CA VAL A 380 -21.35 -5.07 0.91
C VAL A 380 -19.90 -4.66 0.71
N CYS A 381 -19.10 -5.54 0.11
CA CYS A 381 -17.70 -5.31 -0.18
C CYS A 381 -17.55 -4.79 -1.60
N MET A 382 -17.05 -3.56 -1.76
CA MET A 382 -16.94 -2.86 -3.04
C MET A 382 -15.53 -2.32 -3.25
N ASP A 383 -15.06 -2.27 -4.50
CA ASP A 383 -13.72 -1.77 -4.83
C ASP A 383 -13.51 -0.32 -4.34
N ASP A 384 -14.45 0.57 -4.64
CA ASP A 384 -14.47 1.96 -4.18
C ASP A 384 -15.84 2.26 -3.54
N ALA A 385 -15.85 2.69 -2.27
CA ALA A 385 -17.08 3.11 -1.58
C ALA A 385 -17.40 4.61 -1.74
N ILE A 386 -16.64 5.31 -2.59
CA ILE A 386 -16.77 6.76 -2.77
C ILE A 386 -18.11 7.05 -3.45
N GLY A 387 -18.92 7.93 -2.85
CA GLY A 387 -20.28 8.27 -3.31
C GLY A 387 -21.38 7.54 -2.53
N TYR A 388 -21.35 6.20 -2.46
CA TYR A 388 -22.32 5.43 -1.68
C TYR A 388 -22.04 5.45 -0.17
N GLY A 389 -20.76 5.51 0.23
CA GLY A 389 -20.36 5.57 1.64
C GLY A 389 -20.96 6.77 2.38
N GLU A 390 -20.97 7.95 1.77
CA GLU A 390 -21.57 9.16 2.38
C GLU A 390 -23.10 9.07 2.50
N ALA A 391 -23.76 8.31 1.63
CA ALA A 391 -25.22 8.11 1.66
C ALA A 391 -25.67 7.10 2.72
N PHE A 392 -24.84 6.10 3.04
CA PHE A 392 -25.19 5.00 3.95
C PHE A 392 -24.39 4.98 5.27
N GLN A 393 -23.29 5.74 5.38
CA GLN A 393 -22.46 5.82 6.59
C GLN A 393 -21.82 7.21 6.76
N GLN A 394 -22.41 8.05 7.62
CA GLN A 394 -21.70 9.23 8.16
C GLN A 394 -21.10 8.87 9.52
N SER A 395 -19.78 8.97 9.62
CA SER A 395 -19.09 8.87 10.92
C SER A 395 -19.60 9.96 11.86
N GLY A 396 -20.21 9.58 12.98
CA GLY A 396 -20.65 10.49 14.03
C GLY A 396 -22.09 11.02 13.94
N VAL A 397 -22.92 10.54 13.00
CA VAL A 397 -24.35 10.92 12.90
C VAL A 397 -25.23 9.69 13.12
N THR A 398 -26.22 9.80 14.01
CA THR A 398 -27.13 8.72 14.44
C THR A 398 -28.14 8.27 13.37
N THR A 399 -28.15 8.90 12.20
CA THR A 399 -29.06 8.58 11.10
C THR A 399 -28.31 8.76 9.78
N ALA A 400 -27.88 7.65 9.16
CA ALA A 400 -27.42 7.72 7.78
C ALA A 400 -28.62 8.10 6.88
N PRO A 401 -28.45 9.00 5.89
CA PRO A 401 -29.56 9.53 5.10
C PRO A 401 -30.43 8.47 4.39
N VAL A 402 -29.87 7.29 4.11
CA VAL A 402 -30.53 6.22 3.35
C VAL A 402 -30.55 4.86 4.11
N ASP A 403 -30.14 4.80 5.38
CA ASP A 403 -30.17 3.53 6.13
C ASP A 403 -31.52 3.28 6.82
N GLY A 404 -32.42 2.59 6.13
CA GLY A 404 -33.68 2.07 6.67
C GLY A 404 -33.56 0.70 7.36
N MET A 405 -32.36 0.12 7.46
CA MET A 405 -32.14 -1.28 7.86
C MET A 405 -31.65 -1.44 9.31
N GLY A 406 -31.74 -0.36 10.10
CA GLY A 406 -31.43 -0.37 11.53
C GLY A 406 -29.96 -0.69 11.83
N GLY A 407 -29.02 -0.27 10.97
CA GLY A 407 -27.59 -0.50 11.15
C GLY A 407 -27.11 -1.91 10.78
N ARG A 408 -27.96 -2.76 10.19
CA ARG A 408 -27.58 -4.12 9.77
C ARG A 408 -26.90 -4.18 8.40
N LEU A 409 -26.92 -3.09 7.62
CA LEU A 409 -26.24 -2.99 6.33
C LEU A 409 -24.95 -2.17 6.48
N LYS A 410 -23.80 -2.78 6.16
CA LYS A 410 -22.49 -2.13 6.17
C LYS A 410 -21.95 -2.03 4.74
N LEU A 411 -21.57 -0.84 4.28
CA LEU A 411 -20.79 -0.69 3.05
C LEU A 411 -19.30 -0.70 3.42
N TRP A 412 -18.48 -1.44 2.67
CA TRP A 412 -17.07 -1.62 2.99
C TRP A 412 -16.21 -1.52 1.73
N GLY A 413 -15.23 -0.60 1.75
CA GLY A 413 -14.41 -0.26 0.60
C GLY A 413 -13.05 -0.97 0.59
N ILE A 414 -12.83 -1.84 -0.40
CA ILE A 414 -11.60 -2.62 -0.58
C ILE A 414 -10.39 -1.71 -0.73
N LYS A 415 -10.41 -0.72 -1.64
CA LYS A 415 -9.26 0.17 -1.84
C LYS A 415 -8.98 1.00 -0.59
N ALA A 416 -10.00 1.50 0.09
CA ALA A 416 -9.83 2.28 1.32
C ALA A 416 -9.13 1.46 2.43
N ALA A 417 -9.39 0.16 2.50
CA ALA A 417 -8.74 -0.74 3.44
C ALA A 417 -7.34 -1.21 2.98
N ALA A 418 -7.18 -1.49 1.68
CA ALA A 418 -5.94 -2.03 1.12
C ALA A 418 -4.78 -1.02 1.09
N TYR A 419 -5.08 0.26 0.83
CA TYR A 419 -4.08 1.30 0.64
C TYR A 419 -3.82 2.13 1.91
N ARG A 420 -3.84 1.48 3.07
CA ARG A 420 -3.37 2.07 4.32
C ARG A 420 -1.90 1.73 4.53
N LEU A 421 -1.18 2.59 5.23
CA LEU A 421 0.24 2.39 5.51
C LEU A 421 0.49 1.08 6.26
N ASP A 422 -0.32 0.78 7.27
CA ASP A 422 -0.24 -0.46 8.05
C ASP A 422 -0.48 -1.73 7.21
N ALA A 423 -1.29 -1.63 6.15
CA ALA A 423 -1.61 -2.74 5.25
C ALA A 423 -0.57 -2.91 4.12
N VAL A 424 0.03 -1.83 3.62
CA VAL A 424 0.99 -1.87 2.49
C VAL A 424 2.44 -2.07 2.97
N ASP A 425 2.79 -1.57 4.16
CA ASP A 425 4.15 -1.75 4.73
C ASP A 425 4.35 -3.12 5.36
N GLU A 426 3.31 -3.96 5.46
CA GLU A 426 3.43 -5.36 5.87
C GLU A 426 4.16 -6.15 4.78
N ASP A 427 5.48 -6.16 4.89
CA ASP A 427 6.36 -6.80 3.94
C ASP A 427 6.24 -8.35 4.01
N PHE A 428 6.45 -9.02 2.88
CA PHE A 428 6.47 -10.48 2.78
C PHE A 428 7.24 -11.20 3.90
N THR A 429 8.39 -10.68 4.31
CA THR A 429 9.22 -11.13 5.44
C THR A 429 8.44 -11.11 6.75
N GLU A 430 7.72 -10.02 7.03
CA GLU A 430 6.91 -9.89 8.26
C GLU A 430 5.80 -10.94 8.27
N MET A 431 5.14 -11.11 7.13
CA MET A 431 4.08 -12.11 6.96
C MET A 431 4.60 -13.54 7.15
N MET A 432 5.76 -13.88 6.55
CA MET A 432 6.39 -15.19 6.73
C MET A 432 6.88 -15.41 8.17
N SER A 433 7.39 -14.36 8.84
CA SER A 433 7.86 -14.42 10.24
C SER A 433 6.72 -14.71 11.20
N ARG A 434 5.58 -14.05 11.00
CA ARG A 434 4.36 -14.35 11.75
C ARG A 434 3.87 -15.77 11.47
N ALA A 435 3.89 -16.24 10.22
CA ALA A 435 3.48 -17.60 9.88
C ALA A 435 4.34 -18.69 10.56
N VAL A 436 5.66 -18.46 10.66
CA VAL A 436 6.58 -19.32 11.44
C VAL A 436 6.17 -19.35 12.92
N HIS A 437 5.94 -18.18 13.52
CA HIS A 437 5.54 -18.09 14.93
C HIS A 437 4.17 -18.73 15.20
N GLU A 438 3.21 -18.56 14.30
CA GLU A 438 1.89 -19.18 14.40
C GLU A 438 1.95 -20.70 14.26
N ALA A 439 2.82 -21.23 13.39
CA ALA A 439 3.09 -22.66 13.31
C ALA A 439 3.72 -23.19 14.61
N TYR A 440 4.66 -22.44 15.20
CA TYR A 440 5.24 -22.75 16.51
C TYR A 440 4.16 -22.81 17.61
N LEU A 441 3.27 -21.81 17.69
CA LEU A 441 2.17 -21.78 18.67
C LEU A 441 1.21 -22.96 18.49
N ARG A 442 0.79 -23.26 17.26
CA ARG A 442 -0.09 -24.41 16.96
C ARG A 442 0.52 -25.72 17.44
N ARG A 443 1.83 -25.92 17.22
CA ARG A 443 2.55 -27.10 17.71
C ARG A 443 2.58 -27.16 19.24
N ARG A 444 2.91 -26.06 19.91
CA ARG A 444 2.94 -25.96 21.38
C ARG A 444 1.58 -26.24 22.02
N LEU A 445 0.50 -25.77 21.40
CA LEU A 445 -0.87 -26.06 21.85
C LEU A 445 -1.22 -27.54 21.69
N ARG A 446 -0.80 -28.21 20.61
CA ARG A 446 -0.98 -29.66 20.42
C ARG A 446 -0.20 -30.47 21.46
N GLU A 447 1.05 -30.12 21.73
CA GLU A 447 1.87 -30.74 22.77
C GLU A 447 1.18 -30.64 24.15
N ARG A 448 0.67 -29.46 24.50
CA ARG A 448 -0.07 -29.24 25.74
C ARG A 448 -1.37 -30.05 25.80
N ALA A 449 -2.12 -30.11 24.71
CA ALA A 449 -3.32 -30.92 24.62
C ALA A 449 -3.04 -32.42 24.76
N ALA A 450 -1.86 -32.88 24.34
CA ALA A 450 -1.37 -34.25 24.53
C ALA A 450 -0.81 -34.52 25.95
N GLY A 451 -0.85 -33.54 26.86
CA GLY A 451 -0.41 -33.68 28.25
C GLY A 451 1.06 -33.37 28.50
N ALA A 452 1.78 -32.81 27.53
CA ALA A 452 3.12 -32.28 27.76
C ALA A 452 3.07 -30.88 28.41
N GLU A 453 4.14 -30.47 29.08
CA GLU A 453 4.35 -29.10 29.58
C GLU A 453 5.45 -28.42 28.76
N PRO A 454 5.16 -27.96 27.54
CA PRO A 454 6.20 -27.46 26.65
C PRO A 454 6.67 -26.07 27.08
N GLY A 455 7.99 -25.88 27.16
CA GLY A 455 8.60 -24.59 27.48
C GLY A 455 8.55 -23.58 26.34
N GLY A 456 8.70 -22.29 26.65
CA GLY A 456 8.74 -21.19 25.68
C GLY A 456 7.58 -20.21 25.83
N THR A 457 7.29 -19.47 24.77
CA THR A 457 6.25 -18.43 24.77
C THR A 457 4.93 -18.96 24.21
N PHE A 458 3.82 -18.49 24.76
CA PHE A 458 2.47 -18.77 24.28
C PHE A 458 1.72 -17.49 23.87
N VAL A 459 2.43 -16.37 23.73
CA VAL A 459 1.84 -15.08 23.37
C VAL A 459 1.71 -14.95 21.85
N ALA A 460 0.71 -14.16 21.43
CA ALA A 460 0.50 -13.85 20.02
C ALA A 460 1.65 -13.01 19.45
N TRP A 461 1.78 -12.98 18.11
CA TRP A 461 2.83 -12.23 17.41
C TRP A 461 2.94 -10.76 17.87
N GLY A 462 1.80 -10.08 18.06
CA GLY A 462 1.78 -8.66 18.47
C GLY A 462 2.26 -8.40 19.90
N GLU A 463 2.31 -9.43 20.74
CA GLU A 463 2.76 -9.35 22.14
C GLU A 463 4.22 -9.82 22.30
N LEU A 464 4.82 -10.30 21.21
CA LEU A 464 6.18 -10.82 21.20
C LEU A 464 7.19 -9.67 21.29
N SER A 465 8.24 -9.84 22.09
CA SER A 465 9.32 -8.85 22.19
C SER A 465 9.98 -8.61 20.82
N GLU A 466 10.49 -7.40 20.58
CA GLU A 466 11.16 -7.08 19.32
C GLU A 466 12.37 -7.97 19.06
N ASP A 467 13.10 -8.38 20.10
CA ASP A 467 14.25 -9.29 19.96
C ASP A 467 13.85 -10.67 19.42
N LEU A 468 12.69 -11.18 19.83
CA LEU A 468 12.15 -12.44 19.33
C LEU A 468 11.50 -12.28 17.95
N ARG A 469 10.84 -11.15 17.66
CA ARG A 469 10.35 -10.85 16.31
C ARG A 469 11.51 -10.72 15.31
N ASN A 470 12.58 -10.04 15.69
CA ASN A 470 13.80 -9.95 14.88
C ASN A 470 14.43 -11.32 14.65
N ALA A 471 14.52 -12.17 15.68
CA ALA A 471 15.03 -13.53 15.51
C ALA A 471 14.21 -14.37 14.51
N ASN A 472 12.87 -14.23 14.50
CA ASN A 472 12.01 -14.87 13.50
C ASN A 472 12.24 -14.28 12.09
N ARG A 473 12.38 -12.95 11.97
CA ARG A 473 12.69 -12.28 10.69
C ARG A 473 14.02 -12.77 10.12
N ASP A 474 15.06 -12.85 10.93
CA ASP A 474 16.39 -13.28 10.51
C ASP A 474 16.39 -14.76 10.08
N GLN A 475 15.66 -15.61 10.82
CA GLN A 475 15.45 -17.01 10.42
C GLN A 475 14.76 -17.09 9.07
N VAL A 476 13.68 -16.34 8.89
CA VAL A 476 12.91 -16.30 7.65
C VAL A 476 13.81 -15.82 6.50
N LEU A 477 14.57 -14.73 6.68
CA LEU A 477 15.48 -14.21 5.64
C LEU A 477 16.55 -15.22 5.20
N SER A 478 16.92 -16.16 6.06
CA SER A 478 17.86 -17.23 5.70
C SER A 478 17.28 -18.35 4.82
N TYR A 479 15.94 -18.44 4.67
CA TYR A 479 15.30 -19.52 3.90
C TYR A 479 15.71 -19.51 2.43
N GLY A 480 15.87 -18.33 1.82
CA GLY A 480 16.33 -18.23 0.43
C GLY A 480 17.70 -18.89 0.21
N GLN A 481 18.65 -18.64 1.12
CA GLN A 481 19.97 -19.27 1.07
C GLN A 481 19.87 -20.79 1.28
N LYS A 482 19.11 -21.25 2.28
CA LYS A 482 18.93 -22.69 2.54
C LYS A 482 18.34 -23.41 1.33
N LEU A 483 17.32 -22.83 0.69
CA LEU A 483 16.72 -23.43 -0.51
C LEU A 483 17.68 -23.44 -1.69
N ALA A 484 18.48 -22.38 -1.88
CA ALA A 484 19.51 -22.34 -2.91
C ALA A 484 20.58 -23.44 -2.70
N GLU A 485 21.01 -23.68 -1.47
CA GLU A 485 21.94 -24.78 -1.12
C GLU A 485 21.36 -26.17 -1.41
N LEU A 486 20.04 -26.30 -1.45
CA LEU A 486 19.32 -27.54 -1.79
C LEU A 486 18.96 -27.64 -3.30
N GLY A 487 19.37 -26.66 -4.11
CA GLY A 487 18.96 -26.59 -5.52
C GLY A 487 17.45 -26.39 -5.69
N CYS A 488 16.80 -25.74 -4.71
CA CYS A 488 15.36 -25.57 -4.64
C CYS A 488 14.94 -24.11 -4.88
N VAL A 489 13.73 -23.93 -5.41
CA VAL A 489 13.06 -22.62 -5.47
C VAL A 489 11.64 -22.69 -4.95
N LEU A 490 11.17 -21.54 -4.46
CA LEU A 490 9.78 -21.33 -4.11
C LEU A 490 8.94 -21.04 -5.35
N ILE A 491 7.75 -21.63 -5.39
CA ILE A 491 6.68 -21.28 -6.33
C ILE A 491 5.37 -21.15 -5.56
N PRO A 492 4.38 -20.39 -6.08
CA PRO A 492 3.04 -20.40 -5.50
C PRO A 492 2.49 -21.83 -5.47
N ARG A 493 1.89 -22.19 -4.36
CA ARG A 493 1.29 -23.51 -4.19
C ARG A 493 0.10 -23.68 -5.13
N ASP A 494 0.12 -24.75 -5.92
CA ASP A 494 -1.03 -25.21 -6.70
C ASP A 494 -1.61 -26.52 -6.14
N GLY A 495 -0.93 -27.08 -5.13
CA GLY A 495 -1.23 -28.31 -4.40
C GLY A 495 -1.02 -29.59 -5.21
N ARG A 496 -0.25 -29.52 -6.29
CA ARG A 496 0.20 -30.69 -7.06
C ARG A 496 1.58 -31.18 -6.63
N ALA A 497 2.39 -30.32 -6.03
CA ALA A 497 3.71 -30.69 -5.55
C ALA A 497 3.62 -31.64 -4.35
N ALA A 498 4.52 -32.62 -4.30
CA ALA A 498 4.68 -33.47 -3.12
C ALA A 498 5.12 -32.61 -1.91
N PRO A 499 4.75 -33.00 -0.67
CA PRO A 499 5.25 -32.33 0.52
C PRO A 499 6.77 -32.25 0.51
N PHE A 500 7.30 -31.04 0.68
CA PHE A 500 8.73 -30.84 0.76
C PHE A 500 9.26 -31.41 2.08
N SER A 501 10.29 -32.25 1.99
CA SER A 501 10.99 -32.81 3.14
C SER A 501 12.48 -32.73 2.89
N VAL A 502 13.25 -32.61 3.97
CA VAL A 502 14.71 -32.52 3.93
C VAL A 502 15.27 -33.82 4.49
N ASP A 503 16.21 -34.42 3.76
CA ASP A 503 16.87 -35.66 4.16
C ASP A 503 17.65 -35.50 5.48
N GLY A 504 17.75 -36.57 6.27
CA GLY A 504 18.26 -36.49 7.65
C GLY A 504 19.70 -36.00 7.79
N ASP A 505 20.58 -36.33 6.85
CA ASP A 505 21.96 -35.85 6.81
C ASP A 505 22.05 -34.36 6.45
N VAL A 506 21.15 -33.90 5.59
CA VAL A 506 21.00 -32.49 5.22
C VAL A 506 20.40 -31.68 6.37
N VAL A 507 19.45 -32.27 7.12
CA VAL A 507 18.86 -31.64 8.32
C VAL A 507 19.94 -31.29 9.33
N GLU A 508 20.88 -32.19 9.63
CA GLU A 508 21.95 -31.93 10.60
C GLU A 508 22.81 -30.73 10.17
N ARG A 509 23.22 -30.72 8.91
CA ARG A 509 24.07 -29.65 8.35
C ARG A 509 23.38 -28.29 8.36
N LEU A 510 22.11 -28.23 7.98
CA LEU A 510 21.33 -26.98 7.97
C LEU A 510 20.99 -26.51 9.39
N ALA A 511 20.80 -27.43 10.33
CA ALA A 511 20.58 -27.10 11.74
C ALA A 511 21.84 -26.51 12.39
N GLU A 512 23.02 -27.11 12.14
CA GLU A 512 24.30 -26.56 12.59
C GLU A 512 24.56 -25.17 12.00
N ALA A 513 24.27 -24.97 10.71
CA ALA A 513 24.38 -23.66 10.06
C ALA A 513 23.42 -22.62 10.65
N GLU A 514 22.19 -23.02 11.01
CA GLU A 514 21.22 -22.15 11.66
C GLU A 514 21.66 -21.74 13.08
N HIS A 515 22.19 -22.68 13.85
CA HIS A 515 22.76 -22.39 15.17
C HIS A 515 23.93 -21.42 15.08
N LEU A 516 24.85 -21.64 14.14
CA LEU A 516 25.99 -20.75 13.91
C LEU A 516 25.54 -19.34 13.51
N ARG A 517 24.50 -19.23 12.66
CA ARG A 517 23.90 -17.94 12.32
C ARG A 517 23.34 -17.24 13.56
N TRP A 518 22.50 -17.93 14.34
CA TRP A 518 21.91 -17.40 15.57
C TRP A 518 22.97 -16.96 16.59
N MET A 519 24.03 -17.75 16.79
CA MET A 519 25.15 -17.39 17.66
C MET A 519 25.81 -16.09 17.22
N ASN A 520 26.11 -15.97 15.92
CA ASN A 520 26.73 -14.77 15.37
C ASN A 520 25.87 -13.52 15.58
N ASP A 521 24.55 -13.65 15.41
CA ASP A 521 23.61 -12.54 15.61
C ASP A 521 23.54 -12.13 17.09
N ARG A 522 23.52 -13.10 18.01
CA ARG A 522 23.55 -12.85 19.46
C ARG A 522 24.85 -12.20 19.92
N LEU A 523 26.00 -12.70 19.45
CA LEU A 523 27.31 -12.11 19.75
C LEU A 523 27.41 -10.66 19.25
N ARG A 524 26.91 -10.36 18.04
CA ARG A 524 26.85 -8.99 17.52
C ARG A 524 25.93 -8.08 18.33
N ALA A 525 24.85 -8.63 18.89
CA ALA A 525 23.95 -7.94 19.80
C ALA A 525 24.50 -7.81 21.23
N GLY A 526 25.75 -8.22 21.48
CA GLY A 526 26.43 -8.08 22.77
C GLY A 526 26.16 -9.21 23.76
N TRP A 527 25.50 -10.29 23.33
CA TRP A 527 25.30 -11.45 24.19
C TRP A 527 26.61 -12.20 24.44
N SER A 528 26.74 -12.81 25.61
CA SER A 528 27.88 -13.64 25.97
C SER A 528 27.46 -14.94 26.66
N TYR A 529 28.36 -15.92 26.64
CA TYR A 529 28.11 -17.22 27.25
C TYR A 529 28.05 -17.12 28.78
N ALA A 530 27.04 -17.76 29.38
CA ALA A 530 27.01 -18.11 30.80
C ALA A 530 26.14 -19.36 31.01
N GLU A 531 26.40 -20.13 32.06
CA GLU A 531 25.65 -21.37 32.37
C GLU A 531 24.14 -21.15 32.59
N VAL A 532 23.77 -19.94 33.05
CA VAL A 532 22.39 -19.57 33.33
C VAL A 532 21.98 -18.42 32.41
N ARG A 533 20.82 -18.56 31.77
CA ARG A 533 20.25 -17.52 30.94
C ARG A 533 19.86 -16.31 31.78
N ASP A 534 20.32 -15.13 31.37
CA ASP A 534 19.92 -13.84 31.95
C ASP A 534 19.80 -12.80 30.84
N ASP A 535 18.55 -12.52 30.45
CA ASP A 535 18.26 -11.58 29.36
C ASP A 535 18.64 -10.14 29.72
N SER A 536 18.73 -9.79 31.01
CA SER A 536 19.11 -8.45 31.48
C SER A 536 20.62 -8.22 31.34
N ALA A 537 21.41 -9.27 31.60
CA ALA A 537 22.86 -9.27 31.45
C ALA A 537 23.32 -9.72 30.05
N LEU A 538 22.38 -10.03 29.15
CA LEU A 538 22.64 -10.59 27.81
C LEU A 538 23.46 -11.89 27.87
N HIS A 539 23.11 -12.78 28.80
CA HIS A 539 23.75 -14.08 28.95
C HIS A 539 22.89 -15.21 28.40
N HIS A 540 23.50 -16.12 27.62
CA HIS A 540 22.80 -17.31 27.09
C HIS A 540 23.68 -18.57 27.15
N PRO A 541 23.15 -19.71 27.66
CA PRO A 541 23.92 -20.96 27.78
C PRO A 541 24.28 -21.59 26.44
N ASP A 542 23.41 -21.42 25.44
CA ASP A 542 23.59 -22.04 24.12
C ASP A 542 24.64 -21.32 23.24
N LEU A 543 25.34 -20.30 23.74
CA LEU A 543 26.45 -19.65 23.03
C LEU A 543 27.74 -20.48 23.06
N VAL A 544 27.62 -21.74 22.66
CA VAL A 544 28.69 -22.74 22.57
C VAL A 544 28.68 -23.41 21.19
N PRO A 545 29.82 -23.97 20.74
CA PRO A 545 29.87 -24.73 19.48
C PRO A 545 28.82 -25.84 19.41
N TRP A 546 28.32 -26.16 18.20
CA TRP A 546 27.29 -27.18 17.97
C TRP A 546 27.59 -28.53 18.67
N SER A 547 28.86 -28.95 18.67
CA SER A 547 29.30 -30.19 19.33
C SER A 547 29.16 -30.19 20.87
N GLN A 548 28.98 -29.02 21.49
CA GLN A 548 28.88 -28.83 22.93
C GLN A 548 27.44 -28.53 23.39
N LEU A 549 26.50 -28.36 22.46
CA LEU A 549 25.09 -28.20 22.79
C LEU A 549 24.49 -29.48 23.37
N LEU A 550 23.51 -29.33 24.25
CA LEU A 550 22.70 -30.45 24.70
C LEU A 550 21.87 -30.98 23.54
N GLU A 551 21.60 -32.29 23.55
CA GLU A 551 20.82 -32.94 22.50
C GLU A 551 19.42 -32.33 22.34
N ALA A 552 18.80 -31.95 23.46
CA ALA A 552 17.49 -31.31 23.47
C ALA A 552 17.49 -29.92 22.79
N ASP A 553 18.63 -29.22 22.80
CA ASP A 553 18.76 -27.91 22.16
C ASP A 553 19.05 -28.06 20.66
N ARG A 554 19.94 -28.99 20.28
CA ARG A 554 20.16 -29.35 18.86
C ARG A 554 18.87 -29.79 18.17
N GLU A 555 18.02 -30.54 18.89
CA GLU A 555 16.76 -31.01 18.33
C GLU A 555 15.81 -29.87 17.97
N LYS A 556 15.87 -28.72 18.66
CA LYS A 556 15.06 -27.54 18.32
C LYS A 556 15.42 -27.00 16.93
N ASP A 557 16.72 -26.90 16.61
CA ASP A 557 17.17 -26.45 15.30
C ASP A 557 16.83 -27.46 14.21
N ARG A 558 16.99 -28.76 14.47
CA ARG A 558 16.57 -29.81 13.52
C ARG A 558 15.08 -29.77 13.24
N GLU A 559 14.26 -29.56 14.27
CA GLU A 559 12.81 -29.42 14.12
C GLU A 559 12.43 -28.24 13.23
N VAL A 560 13.12 -27.10 13.34
CA VAL A 560 12.91 -25.95 12.44
C VAL A 560 13.15 -26.38 10.99
N ILE A 561 14.27 -27.06 10.71
CA ILE A 561 14.59 -27.50 9.35
C ILE A 561 13.57 -28.54 8.83
N ARG A 562 13.16 -29.51 9.66
CA ARG A 562 12.11 -30.49 9.29
C ARG A 562 10.75 -29.82 9.07
N GLY A 563 10.45 -28.76 9.82
CA GLY A 563 9.21 -27.99 9.73
C GLY A 563 9.15 -27.01 8.55
N LEU A 564 10.28 -26.72 7.89
CA LEU A 564 10.38 -25.72 6.82
C LEU A 564 9.33 -25.94 5.71
N GLY A 565 9.17 -27.18 5.23
CA GLY A 565 8.21 -27.50 4.18
C GLY A 565 6.76 -27.23 4.57
N ALA A 566 6.39 -27.54 5.81
CA ALA A 566 5.04 -27.31 6.31
C ALA A 566 4.73 -25.82 6.46
N VAL A 567 5.67 -25.02 6.98
CA VAL A 567 5.52 -23.57 7.11
C VAL A 567 5.37 -22.90 5.73
N LEU A 568 6.18 -23.31 4.75
CA LEU A 568 6.09 -22.79 3.39
C LEU A 568 4.74 -23.15 2.75
N ALA A 569 4.29 -24.40 2.91
CA ALA A 569 2.98 -24.85 2.42
C ALA A 569 1.82 -24.08 3.05
N ASP A 570 1.84 -23.88 4.38
CA ASP A 570 0.85 -23.08 5.11
C ASP A 570 0.88 -21.61 4.66
N SER A 571 2.03 -21.11 4.24
CA SER A 571 2.21 -19.76 3.69
C SER A 571 1.82 -19.64 2.21
N GLY A 572 1.39 -20.74 1.57
CA GLY A 572 0.93 -20.78 0.19
C GLY A 572 2.03 -21.02 -0.84
N PHE A 573 3.14 -21.67 -0.45
CA PHE A 573 4.28 -21.96 -1.31
C PHE A 573 4.59 -23.45 -1.41
N ASP A 574 4.95 -23.87 -2.62
CA ASP A 574 5.57 -25.17 -2.88
C ASP A 574 7.07 -24.98 -3.14
N VAL A 575 7.85 -26.01 -2.79
CA VAL A 575 9.29 -26.07 -3.06
C VAL A 575 9.51 -27.02 -4.23
N VAL A 576 10.24 -26.56 -5.24
CA VAL A 576 10.57 -27.36 -6.42
C VAL A 576 12.08 -27.40 -6.61
N HIS A 577 12.62 -28.60 -6.82
CA HIS A 577 14.02 -28.78 -7.23
C HIS A 577 14.22 -28.28 -8.66
N ILE A 578 15.16 -27.35 -8.83
CA ILE A 578 15.73 -27.03 -10.13
C ILE A 578 16.67 -28.18 -10.45
N ARG A 579 16.28 -29.08 -11.34
CA ARG A 579 17.22 -30.10 -11.85
C ARG A 579 18.41 -29.38 -12.47
N ASP A 580 19.62 -29.81 -12.10
CA ASP A 580 20.79 -29.55 -12.93
C ASP A 580 20.50 -30.10 -14.33
N VAL A 581 20.78 -29.29 -15.36
CA VAL A 581 20.55 -29.59 -16.78
C VAL A 581 21.35 -30.82 -17.27
N GLU A 582 22.12 -31.48 -16.40
CA GLU A 582 23.02 -32.58 -16.75
C GLU A 582 22.42 -33.99 -16.64
N SER A 583 21.20 -34.17 -16.15
CA SER A 583 20.55 -35.48 -16.23
C SER A 583 19.84 -35.65 -17.57
N PRO A 584 20.32 -36.52 -18.51
CA PRO A 584 19.66 -36.72 -19.78
C PRO A 584 18.23 -37.19 -19.53
N VAL A 585 17.28 -36.50 -20.15
CA VAL A 585 15.87 -36.90 -20.16
C VAL A 585 15.81 -38.28 -20.83
N VAL A 586 15.69 -39.34 -20.03
CA VAL A 586 15.23 -40.63 -20.54
C VAL A 586 13.75 -40.45 -20.81
N ILE A 587 13.42 -40.08 -22.06
CA ILE A 587 12.05 -40.16 -22.56
C ILE A 587 11.71 -41.65 -22.60
N PRO A 588 10.72 -42.15 -21.84
CA PRO A 588 10.30 -43.54 -21.96
C PRO A 588 9.75 -43.77 -23.36
N ASP A 589 10.26 -44.77 -24.06
CA ASP A 589 9.77 -45.19 -25.37
C ASP A 589 8.27 -45.56 -25.27
N PRO A 590 7.36 -44.93 -26.02
CA PRO A 590 5.92 -45.22 -25.95
C PRO A 590 5.54 -46.60 -26.50
N GLY A 591 6.49 -47.42 -26.97
CA GLY A 591 6.22 -48.65 -27.71
C GLY A 591 7.02 -49.87 -27.25
N GLY A 592 6.93 -50.25 -25.98
CA GLY A 592 7.65 -51.41 -25.42
C GLY A 592 6.78 -52.50 -24.81
N GLY A 593 5.65 -52.84 -25.43
CA GLY A 593 4.72 -53.85 -24.93
C GLY A 593 4.14 -54.75 -26.00
N THR A 594 4.89 -55.76 -26.46
CA THR A 594 4.29 -57.05 -26.82
C THR A 594 5.21 -58.19 -26.38
N GLY A 595 4.66 -58.98 -25.47
CA GLY A 595 5.29 -60.17 -24.94
C GLY A 595 5.59 -61.20 -26.01
N ASN A 596 6.75 -61.82 -25.81
CA ASN A 596 7.21 -63.05 -26.43
C ASN A 596 6.14 -64.16 -26.28
N ARG A 597 5.71 -64.73 -27.40
CA ARG A 597 5.07 -66.05 -27.47
C ARG A 597 6.18 -67.09 -27.60
N GLY A 598 6.16 -68.12 -26.75
CA GLY A 598 6.86 -69.38 -27.03
C GLY A 598 7.25 -70.16 -25.79
N GLY A 599 6.58 -71.29 -25.56
CA GLY A 599 6.87 -72.27 -24.51
C GLY A 599 5.62 -72.95 -24.00
#